data_AF-A0A839FQT6-F1
#
_entry.id   AF-A0A839FQT6-F1
#
_cell.length_a   1.000
_cell.length_b   1.000
_cell.length_c   1.000
_cell.angle_alpha   90.00
_cell.angle_beta   90.00
_cell.angle_gamma   90.00
#
_symmetry.space_group_name_H-M   'P 1'
#
loop_
_entity.id
_entity.type
_entity.pdbx_description
1 polymer ?
#
loop_
_entity_poly.entity_id
_entity_poly.type
_entity_poly.pdbx_seq_one_letter_code
_entity_poly.pdbx_strand_id
1 'polypeptide(L)'
;MDTTNSVSITGGGYTAQISLLGGQLLNLSHLEDELIVPAAQTEGAFAGAVLAPWPNRTKGASYTYAGVEHLLPVNEEATGAALHGLLIDTPLRVVSQKESEVQLAGWLESSEGYPFGLEIALTYRVSADLGLAATLMARYQPEELADPSLEEDTDAAEPEGEATDPNDRGVDELDAGDADLETSDAAEPEADPADTDQNEAAQPEAEDSDNGDQGAAEEDATLEPELTASVGEDGETAPAEATVAGVDAHGSETDESETRLADLDPEEAASAHAAAPRTAPFGAGFHPYLTAGGAPLKECRLRLPARTMLKTKADGSVTGRKSVSADFDLTNGPLLAGRRIDHAFTDLPEEGWTAELVHGPSGFVVRMIADTPWVQVYTGERIDRAGVAVEPMTCPPNALNSGEDLIHLEPGTWFRVGYSIEAIRVD
;
A
#
# COMPACT_ATOMS: atom_id res chain seq x y z
N MET A 1 -2.31 -21.43 1.04
CA MET A 1 -1.32 -20.45 1.53
C MET A 1 -0.76 -20.98 2.83
N ASP A 2 0.55 -21.15 2.90
CA ASP A 2 1.22 -21.61 4.10
C ASP A 2 1.12 -20.53 5.19
N THR A 3 0.46 -20.82 6.30
CA THR A 3 0.23 -19.87 7.40
C THR A 3 1.52 -19.57 8.19
N THR A 4 2.63 -20.23 7.87
CA THR A 4 3.93 -20.05 8.56
C THR A 4 4.68 -18.78 8.19
N ASN A 5 4.22 -17.99 7.22
CA ASN A 5 4.93 -16.79 6.74
C ASN A 5 4.21 -15.46 7.03
N SER A 6 3.59 -15.34 8.20
CA SER A 6 2.89 -14.13 8.67
C SER A 6 3.08 -13.89 10.16
N VAL A 7 2.77 -12.68 10.60
CA VAL A 7 2.86 -12.23 11.99
C VAL A 7 1.56 -11.54 12.40
N SER A 8 1.11 -11.76 13.64
CA SER A 8 -0.09 -11.12 14.19
C SER A 8 0.27 -10.15 15.31
N ILE A 9 -0.47 -9.04 15.37
CA ILE A 9 -0.43 -8.06 16.45
C ILE A 9 -1.84 -7.75 16.96
N THR A 10 -1.95 -7.46 18.25
CA THR A 10 -3.21 -7.17 18.94
C THR A 10 -3.07 -5.99 19.89
N GLY A 11 -4.12 -5.17 20.01
CA GLY A 11 -4.11 -4.05 20.95
C GLY A 11 -5.37 -3.22 20.86
N GLY A 12 -5.96 -2.86 22.01
CA GLY A 12 -7.14 -2.00 22.06
C GLY A 12 -8.37 -2.56 21.33
N GLY A 13 -8.54 -3.89 21.32
CA GLY A 13 -9.62 -4.57 20.60
C GLY A 13 -9.32 -4.87 19.13
N TYR A 14 -8.22 -4.35 18.58
CA TYR A 14 -7.82 -4.61 17.21
C TYR A 14 -6.95 -5.87 17.10
N THR A 15 -7.12 -6.60 15.99
CA THR A 15 -6.23 -7.68 15.57
C THR A 15 -5.83 -7.43 14.13
N ALA A 16 -4.52 -7.45 13.84
CA ALA A 16 -3.99 -7.35 12.49
C ALA A 16 -3.06 -8.53 12.20
N GLN A 17 -3.14 -9.06 10.98
CA GLN A 17 -2.24 -10.10 10.48
C GLN A 17 -1.49 -9.55 9.26
N ILE A 18 -0.17 -9.71 9.27
CA ILE A 18 0.74 -9.14 8.28
C ILE A 18 1.58 -10.25 7.66
N SER A 19 1.64 -10.32 6.34
CA SER A 19 2.51 -11.23 5.60
C SER A 19 3.97 -10.81 5.70
N LEU A 20 4.89 -11.76 5.80
CA LEU A 20 6.32 -11.49 5.64
C LEU A 20 6.73 -11.34 4.16
N LEU A 21 5.82 -11.60 3.22
CA LEU A 21 6.00 -11.25 1.81
C LEU A 21 5.36 -9.88 1.53
N GLY A 22 6.18 -8.92 1.13
CA GLY A 22 5.79 -7.53 0.81
C GLY A 22 5.17 -6.73 1.96
N GLY A 23 5.12 -7.31 3.16
CA GLY A 23 4.47 -6.69 4.31
C GLY A 23 2.97 -6.51 4.13
N GLN A 24 2.31 -7.34 3.31
CA GLN A 24 0.88 -7.24 3.01
C GLN A 24 0.03 -7.35 4.28
N LEU A 25 -0.94 -6.46 4.44
CA LEU A 25 -1.96 -6.54 5.48
C LEU A 25 -3.01 -7.59 5.10
N LEU A 26 -2.93 -8.77 5.69
CA LEU A 26 -3.78 -9.92 5.35
C LEU A 26 -5.18 -9.81 5.96
N ASN A 27 -5.27 -9.30 7.19
CA ASN A 27 -6.52 -9.12 7.91
C ASN A 27 -6.39 -7.94 8.89
N LEU A 28 -7.50 -7.25 9.12
CA LEU A 28 -7.69 -6.26 10.16
C LEU A 28 -9.13 -6.33 10.67
N SER A 29 -9.29 -6.59 11.97
CA SER A 29 -10.58 -6.56 12.65
C SER A 29 -10.51 -5.71 13.92
N HIS A 30 -11.66 -5.24 14.37
CA HIS A 30 -11.87 -4.69 15.71
C HIS A 30 -12.97 -5.49 16.40
N LEU A 31 -12.62 -6.19 17.48
CA LEU A 31 -13.46 -7.22 18.09
C LEU A 31 -13.85 -8.28 17.04
N GLU A 32 -15.15 -8.44 16.78
CA GLU A 32 -15.70 -9.38 15.80
C GLU A 32 -15.92 -8.76 14.41
N ASP A 33 -15.78 -7.44 14.28
CA ASP A 33 -16.06 -6.71 13.03
C ASP A 33 -14.81 -6.62 12.16
N GLU A 34 -14.88 -7.16 10.94
CA GLU A 34 -13.86 -6.96 9.90
C GLU A 34 -13.85 -5.50 9.42
N LEU A 35 -12.67 -4.88 9.36
CA LEU A 35 -12.48 -3.51 8.85
C LEU A 35 -11.95 -3.49 7.42
N ILE A 36 -11.27 -4.57 7.02
CA ILE A 36 -10.84 -4.79 5.64
C ILE A 36 -11.35 -6.14 5.16
N VAL A 37 -11.57 -6.27 3.85
CA VAL A 37 -11.81 -7.58 3.23
C VAL A 37 -10.55 -8.43 3.38
N PRO A 38 -10.62 -9.64 3.97
CA PRO A 38 -9.45 -10.48 4.14
C PRO A 38 -8.78 -10.84 2.82
N ALA A 39 -7.45 -10.75 2.75
CA ALA A 39 -6.69 -10.97 1.51
C ALA A 39 -6.91 -12.38 0.92
N ALA A 40 -7.20 -13.37 1.77
CA ALA A 40 -7.51 -14.73 1.35
C ALA A 40 -8.80 -14.86 0.51
N GLN A 41 -9.66 -13.83 0.52
CA GLN A 41 -10.92 -13.79 -0.24
C GLN A 41 -10.79 -13.01 -1.56
N THR A 42 -9.62 -12.46 -1.85
CA THR A 42 -9.43 -11.45 -2.90
C THR A 42 -8.23 -11.78 -3.79
N GLU A 43 -8.17 -13.03 -4.27
CA GLU A 43 -7.05 -13.51 -5.09
C GLU A 43 -6.81 -12.60 -6.31
N GLY A 44 -5.56 -12.17 -6.50
CA GLY A 44 -5.16 -11.30 -7.60
C GLY A 44 -5.71 -9.86 -7.57
N ALA A 45 -6.35 -9.45 -6.47
CA ALA A 45 -6.91 -8.10 -6.31
C ALA A 45 -6.04 -7.16 -5.45
N PHE A 46 -4.86 -7.63 -5.02
CA PHE A 46 -3.87 -6.86 -4.25
C PHE A 46 -4.36 -6.35 -2.88
N ALA A 47 -5.38 -6.97 -2.28
CA ALA A 47 -5.92 -6.50 -1.01
C ALA A 47 -4.86 -6.46 0.10
N GLY A 48 -4.70 -5.28 0.71
CA GLY A 48 -3.72 -5.03 1.76
C GLY A 48 -2.28 -4.94 1.28
N ALA A 49 -2.01 -4.98 -0.03
CA ALA A 49 -0.65 -4.87 -0.56
C ALA A 49 -0.05 -3.49 -0.28
N VAL A 50 1.27 -3.46 -0.08
CA VAL A 50 2.07 -2.23 -0.07
C VAL A 50 2.64 -2.05 -1.47
N LEU A 51 2.36 -0.89 -2.08
CA LEU A 51 2.65 -0.62 -3.49
C LEU A 51 3.92 0.22 -3.55
N ALA A 52 5.04 -0.37 -3.95
CA ALA A 52 6.32 0.32 -4.11
C ALA A 52 7.22 -0.48 -5.06
N PRO A 53 8.07 0.16 -5.88
CA PRO A 53 8.42 1.57 -5.90
C PRO A 53 7.55 2.42 -6.85
N TRP A 54 6.36 1.94 -7.23
CA TRP A 54 5.32 2.77 -7.82
C TRP A 54 3.94 2.21 -7.46
N PRO A 55 2.95 3.06 -7.13
CA PRO A 55 1.55 2.64 -7.07
C PRO A 55 0.93 2.63 -8.47
N ASN A 56 -0.16 1.90 -8.60
CA ASN A 56 -0.93 1.78 -9.83
C ASN A 56 -0.06 1.40 -11.05
N ARG A 57 -0.49 1.74 -12.26
CA ARG A 57 0.11 1.28 -13.52
C ARG A 57 1.32 2.11 -13.93
N THR A 58 2.32 1.44 -14.48
CA THR A 58 3.30 2.02 -15.41
C THR A 58 2.97 1.52 -16.81
N LYS A 59 2.56 2.45 -17.67
CA LYS A 59 2.07 2.15 -19.01
C LYS A 59 3.16 1.50 -19.86
N GLY A 60 2.79 0.44 -20.59
CA GLY A 60 3.70 -0.28 -21.48
C GLY A 60 4.80 -1.05 -20.75
N ALA A 61 4.73 -1.11 -19.42
CA ALA A 61 5.74 -1.70 -18.56
C ALA A 61 7.15 -1.19 -18.91
N SER A 62 7.27 0.11 -19.23
CA SER A 62 8.56 0.74 -19.44
C SER A 62 8.53 2.20 -18.98
N TYR A 63 9.71 2.73 -18.70
CA TYR A 63 9.91 4.13 -18.39
C TYR A 63 11.33 4.57 -18.76
N THR A 64 11.54 5.87 -18.89
CA THR A 64 12.88 6.44 -19.12
C THR A 64 13.30 7.24 -17.91
N TYR A 65 14.47 6.95 -17.36
CA TYR A 65 15.05 7.67 -16.24
C TYR A 65 16.52 7.97 -16.48
N ALA A 66 16.94 9.21 -16.20
CA ALA A 66 18.31 9.68 -16.46
C ALA A 66 18.81 9.39 -17.90
N GLY A 67 17.90 9.36 -18.89
CA GLY A 67 18.21 9.08 -20.29
C GLY A 67 18.31 7.59 -20.66
N VAL A 68 18.08 6.67 -19.72
CA VAL A 68 18.08 5.22 -19.94
C VAL A 68 16.64 4.70 -19.91
N GLU A 69 16.29 3.85 -20.89
CA GLU A 69 15.02 3.14 -20.90
C GLU A 69 15.12 1.87 -20.03
N HIS A 70 14.12 1.64 -19.20
CA HIS A 70 13.99 0.49 -18.32
C HIS A 70 12.70 -0.27 -18.64
N LEU A 71 12.78 -1.60 -18.64
CA LEU A 71 11.65 -2.49 -18.91
C LEU A 71 11.24 -3.22 -17.62
N LEU A 72 10.01 -2.96 -17.19
CA LEU A 72 9.40 -3.56 -16.02
C LEU A 72 8.71 -4.89 -16.37
N PRO A 73 8.57 -5.82 -15.41
CA PRO A 73 7.74 -7.00 -15.60
C PRO A 73 6.29 -6.62 -15.87
N VAL A 74 5.71 -7.17 -16.94
CA VAL A 74 4.26 -7.08 -17.20
C VAL A 74 3.55 -8.05 -16.25
N ASN A 75 2.65 -7.52 -15.42
CA ASN A 75 1.79 -8.32 -14.55
C ASN A 75 0.30 -8.01 -14.74
N GLU A 76 -0.05 -7.09 -15.65
CA GLU A 76 -1.42 -6.87 -16.12
C GLU A 76 -1.51 -7.10 -17.63
N GLU A 77 -1.76 -8.36 -18.03
CA GLU A 77 -1.77 -8.76 -19.44
C GLU A 77 -2.75 -7.96 -20.31
N ALA A 78 -3.91 -7.59 -19.76
CA ALA A 78 -4.97 -6.91 -20.50
C ALA A 78 -4.56 -5.53 -21.03
N THR A 79 -3.66 -4.84 -20.33
CA THR A 79 -3.17 -3.50 -20.68
C THR A 79 -1.70 -3.50 -21.12
N GLY A 80 -0.96 -4.57 -20.81
CA GLY A 80 0.49 -4.63 -20.96
C GLY A 80 1.23 -3.75 -19.96
N ALA A 81 0.61 -3.38 -18.84
CA ALA A 81 1.21 -2.53 -17.81
C ALA A 81 1.97 -3.33 -16.75
N ALA A 82 2.92 -2.65 -16.10
CA ALA A 82 3.48 -3.07 -14.83
C ALA A 82 2.69 -2.38 -13.70
N LEU A 83 2.04 -3.16 -12.85
CA LEU A 83 1.06 -2.69 -11.86
C LEU A 83 1.58 -2.94 -10.44
N HIS A 84 1.53 -1.90 -9.60
CA HIS A 84 1.74 -1.96 -8.14
C HIS A 84 3.16 -2.25 -7.61
N GLY A 85 4.19 -2.10 -8.43
CA GLY A 85 5.56 -2.18 -7.96
C GLY A 85 6.06 -3.61 -7.72
N LEU A 86 7.23 -3.71 -7.09
CA LEU A 86 7.97 -4.95 -6.88
C LEU A 86 7.97 -5.41 -5.41
N LEU A 87 7.65 -4.50 -4.49
CA LEU A 87 7.63 -4.78 -3.05
C LEU A 87 6.66 -5.93 -2.71
N ILE A 88 5.59 -6.09 -3.49
CA ILE A 88 4.56 -7.13 -3.30
C ILE A 88 5.14 -8.56 -3.21
N ASP A 89 6.25 -8.82 -3.90
CA ASP A 89 6.91 -10.12 -3.97
C ASP A 89 8.25 -10.16 -3.21
N THR A 90 8.54 -9.12 -2.42
CA THR A 90 9.81 -9.00 -1.70
C THR A 90 9.72 -9.64 -0.30
N PRO A 91 10.56 -10.63 0.04
CA PRO A 91 10.61 -11.17 1.38
C PRO A 91 11.13 -10.14 2.40
N LEU A 92 10.44 -10.01 3.51
CA LEU A 92 10.81 -9.17 4.64
C LEU A 92 11.02 -10.05 5.88
N ARG A 93 11.88 -9.59 6.79
CA ARG A 93 12.10 -10.23 8.09
C ARG A 93 11.54 -9.38 9.21
N VAL A 94 11.05 -10.02 10.25
CA VAL A 94 10.72 -9.34 11.51
C VAL A 94 12.01 -8.84 12.15
N VAL A 95 12.12 -7.54 12.39
CA VAL A 95 13.25 -6.94 13.12
C VAL A 95 12.90 -6.59 14.56
N SER A 96 11.62 -6.35 14.85
CA SER A 96 11.09 -6.17 16.19
C SER A 96 9.62 -6.53 16.23
N GLN A 97 9.18 -7.16 17.31
CA GLN A 97 7.77 -7.45 17.56
C GLN A 97 7.44 -7.26 19.03
N LYS A 98 6.31 -6.60 19.27
CA LYS A 98 5.59 -6.50 20.54
C LYS A 98 4.17 -7.02 20.31
N GLU A 99 3.39 -7.10 21.38
CA GLU A 99 1.98 -7.50 21.27
C GLU A 99 1.20 -6.63 20.28
N SER A 100 1.37 -5.30 20.35
CA SER A 100 0.60 -4.33 19.56
C SER A 100 1.38 -3.66 18.42
N GLU A 101 2.57 -4.15 18.10
CA GLU A 101 3.46 -3.55 17.11
C GLU A 101 4.34 -4.61 16.45
N VAL A 102 4.53 -4.50 15.13
CA VAL A 102 5.58 -5.23 14.43
C VAL A 102 6.34 -4.31 13.48
N GLN A 103 7.64 -4.53 13.40
CA GLN A 103 8.54 -3.89 12.43
C GLN A 103 9.14 -4.97 11.54
N LEU A 104 8.97 -4.78 10.23
CA LEU A 104 9.55 -5.61 9.18
C LEU A 104 10.62 -4.81 8.45
N ALA A 105 11.68 -5.47 8.01
CA ALA A 105 12.69 -4.85 7.15
C ALA A 105 13.17 -5.82 6.07
N GLY A 106 13.66 -5.28 4.97
CA GLY A 106 14.19 -6.06 3.86
C GLY A 106 14.80 -5.17 2.79
N TRP A 107 15.21 -5.80 1.70
CA TRP A 107 15.82 -5.16 0.56
C TRP A 107 14.98 -5.44 -0.67
N LEU A 108 14.62 -4.37 -1.37
CA LEU A 108 14.17 -4.47 -2.75
C LEU A 108 15.44 -4.38 -3.60
N GLU A 109 15.89 -5.53 -4.06
CA GLU A 109 17.13 -5.65 -4.81
C GLU A 109 17.08 -4.89 -6.14
N SER A 110 18.25 -4.39 -6.55
CA SER A 110 18.41 -3.83 -7.89
C SER A 110 18.04 -4.87 -8.94
N SER A 111 17.32 -4.47 -9.97
CA SER A 111 16.91 -5.34 -11.08
C SER A 111 17.10 -4.65 -12.42
N GLU A 112 17.11 -5.41 -13.52
CA GLU A 112 17.22 -4.85 -14.88
C GLU A 112 16.15 -3.78 -15.15
N GLY A 113 14.92 -4.04 -14.71
CA GLY A 113 13.78 -3.15 -14.91
C GLY A 113 13.70 -1.99 -13.94
N TYR A 114 14.33 -2.10 -12.77
CA TYR A 114 14.37 -1.05 -11.76
C TYR A 114 15.74 -1.13 -11.04
N PRO A 115 16.79 -0.53 -11.61
CA PRO A 115 18.16 -0.69 -11.11
C PRO A 115 18.48 0.25 -9.94
N PHE A 116 17.60 0.29 -8.95
CA PHE A 116 17.74 1.13 -7.75
C PHE A 116 17.46 0.29 -6.51
N GLY A 117 18.51 -0.19 -5.85
CA GLY A 117 18.38 -0.94 -4.59
C GLY A 117 17.76 -0.08 -3.50
N LEU A 118 16.66 -0.56 -2.90
CA LEU A 118 15.97 0.14 -1.82
C LEU A 118 16.01 -0.67 -0.54
N GLU A 119 16.42 -0.02 0.54
CA GLU A 119 16.20 -0.53 1.88
C GLU A 119 14.78 -0.19 2.32
N ILE A 120 14.06 -1.20 2.80
CA ILE A 120 12.64 -1.11 3.16
C ILE A 120 12.48 -1.35 4.65
N ALA A 121 11.71 -0.51 5.30
CA ALA A 121 11.19 -0.74 6.65
C ALA A 121 9.68 -0.49 6.69
N LEU A 122 8.94 -1.46 7.24
CA LEU A 122 7.49 -1.37 7.44
C LEU A 122 7.19 -1.47 8.93
N THR A 123 6.34 -0.58 9.43
CA THR A 123 5.85 -0.63 10.82
C THR A 123 4.34 -0.70 10.82
N TYR A 124 3.81 -1.66 11.55
CA TYR A 124 2.39 -1.79 11.86
C TYR A 124 2.18 -1.66 13.36
N ARG A 125 1.20 -0.84 13.78
CA ARG A 125 0.81 -0.65 15.18
C ARG A 125 -0.70 -0.73 15.30
N VAL A 126 -1.18 -1.30 16.41
CA VAL A 126 -2.60 -1.28 16.76
C VAL A 126 -2.83 -0.72 18.17
N SER A 127 -3.83 0.12 18.36
CA SER A 127 -4.27 0.57 19.69
C SER A 127 -5.72 1.06 19.68
N ALA A 128 -6.30 1.25 20.87
CA ALA A 128 -7.66 1.77 21.01
C ALA A 128 -7.79 3.22 20.50
N ASP A 129 -6.73 4.03 20.63
CA ASP A 129 -6.74 5.46 20.32
C ASP A 129 -6.44 5.76 18.84
N LEU A 130 -5.79 4.83 18.12
CA LEU A 130 -5.32 5.05 16.74
C LEU A 130 -5.91 4.08 15.72
N GLY A 131 -6.57 3.01 16.17
CA GLY A 131 -6.89 1.86 15.34
C GLY A 131 -5.64 1.12 14.87
N LEU A 132 -5.55 0.80 13.58
CA LEU A 132 -4.32 0.40 12.90
C LEU A 132 -3.59 1.63 12.38
N ALA A 133 -2.27 1.69 12.54
CA ALA A 133 -1.40 2.55 11.74
C ALA A 133 -0.36 1.72 10.98
N ALA A 134 -0.23 1.97 9.68
CA ALA A 134 0.79 1.39 8.82
C ALA A 134 1.74 2.50 8.34
N THR A 135 3.04 2.21 8.32
CA THR A 135 4.07 3.15 7.84
C THR A 135 5.07 2.40 6.99
N LEU A 136 5.26 2.85 5.76
CA LEU A 136 6.36 2.46 4.87
C LEU A 136 7.47 3.51 4.97
N MET A 137 8.69 3.02 5.12
CA MET A 137 9.90 3.80 4.90
C MET A 137 10.73 3.13 3.82
N ALA A 138 11.29 3.94 2.94
CA ALA A 138 12.18 3.50 1.86
C ALA A 138 13.40 4.41 1.80
N ARG A 139 14.56 3.82 1.56
CA ARG A 139 15.83 4.53 1.40
C ARG A 139 16.59 3.97 0.22
N TYR A 140 16.98 4.84 -0.70
CA TYR A 140 17.84 4.46 -1.81
C TYR A 140 19.29 4.29 -1.32
N GLN A 141 19.88 3.14 -1.64
CA GLN A 141 21.25 2.77 -1.31
C GLN A 141 21.91 2.22 -2.58
N PRO A 142 22.58 3.05 -3.38
CA PRO A 142 23.32 2.55 -4.53
C PRO A 142 24.48 1.67 -4.06
N GLU A 143 24.74 0.58 -4.78
CA GLU A 143 25.81 -0.39 -4.47
C GLU A 143 27.19 0.28 -4.34
N GLU A 144 27.44 1.34 -5.11
CA GLU A 144 28.70 2.11 -5.08
C GLU A 144 28.92 2.90 -3.77
N LEU A 145 27.87 3.08 -2.96
CA LEU A 145 27.92 3.69 -1.62
C LEU A 145 27.68 2.67 -0.49
N ALA A 146 27.41 1.41 -0.81
CA ALA A 146 27.34 0.36 0.20
C ALA A 146 28.75 0.17 0.78
N ASP A 147 28.91 0.31 2.09
CA ASP A 147 30.20 0.16 2.75
C ASP A 147 30.68 -1.29 2.59
N PRO A 148 31.76 -1.55 1.82
CA PRO A 148 32.25 -2.91 1.60
C PRO A 148 32.81 -3.55 2.88
N SER A 149 32.91 -2.81 4.00
CA SER A 149 33.29 -3.37 5.30
C SER A 149 32.14 -4.05 6.07
N LEU A 150 30.92 -4.08 5.50
CA LEU A 150 29.74 -4.74 6.09
C LEU A 150 29.38 -6.07 5.44
N GLU A 151 30.10 -6.54 4.42
CA GLU A 151 30.01 -7.94 4.00
C GLU A 151 30.64 -8.81 5.11
N GLU A 152 29.80 -9.54 5.83
CA GLU A 152 30.24 -10.47 6.87
C GLU A 152 31.22 -11.49 6.27
N ASP A 153 32.40 -11.60 6.90
CA ASP A 153 33.42 -12.63 6.67
C ASP A 153 32.79 -14.04 6.82
N THR A 154 32.20 -14.56 5.74
CA THR A 154 31.82 -15.97 5.62
C THR A 154 32.86 -16.71 4.80
N ASP A 155 34.11 -16.69 5.25
CA ASP A 155 35.10 -17.68 4.84
C ASP A 155 35.80 -18.25 6.07
N ALA A 156 35.02 -19.00 6.85
CA ALA A 156 35.58 -19.90 7.85
C ALA A 156 36.19 -21.09 7.10
N ALA A 157 37.49 -20.96 6.80
CA ALA A 157 38.33 -22.04 6.31
C ALA A 157 38.15 -23.31 7.17
N GLU A 158 37.83 -24.43 6.52
CA GLU A 158 37.86 -25.75 7.15
C GLU A 158 39.28 -26.07 7.65
N PRO A 159 39.47 -26.55 8.89
CA PRO A 159 40.77 -27.03 9.30
C PRO A 159 40.97 -28.46 8.78
N GLU A 160 41.93 -28.62 7.88
CA GLU A 160 42.47 -29.93 7.52
C GLU A 160 43.05 -30.64 8.77
N GLY A 161 42.75 -31.94 8.85
CA GLY A 161 43.04 -32.76 10.01
C GLY A 161 44.52 -33.07 10.23
N GLU A 162 44.87 -33.22 11.51
CA GLU A 162 46.11 -33.88 11.92
C GLU A 162 45.75 -35.01 12.89
N ALA A 163 46.11 -36.23 12.49
CA ALA A 163 45.87 -37.45 13.25
C ALA A 163 46.95 -37.63 14.33
N THR A 164 46.53 -37.81 15.59
CA THR A 164 47.38 -38.41 16.63
C THR A 164 46.62 -39.43 17.49
N ASP A 165 47.04 -40.69 17.31
CA ASP A 165 47.02 -41.90 18.16
C ASP A 165 46.23 -41.92 19.50
N PRO A 166 45.29 -42.88 19.69
CA PRO A 166 44.60 -43.11 20.96
C PRO A 166 45.30 -44.19 21.80
N ASN A 167 46.20 -43.78 22.69
CA ASN A 167 46.54 -44.55 23.89
C ASN A 167 47.34 -43.68 24.87
N ASP A 168 46.65 -42.99 25.78
CA ASP A 168 47.15 -42.92 27.14
C ASP A 168 46.01 -42.82 28.16
N ARG A 169 46.17 -43.58 29.25
CA ARG A 169 45.17 -43.89 30.25
C ARG A 169 45.16 -42.83 31.34
N GLY A 170 43.98 -42.54 31.89
CA GLY A 170 43.85 -41.80 33.15
C GLY A 170 42.46 -41.98 33.73
N VAL A 171 42.32 -43.00 34.55
CA VAL A 171 41.17 -43.28 35.43
C VAL A 171 40.99 -42.14 36.44
N ASP A 172 39.74 -41.76 36.72
CA ASP A 172 39.25 -41.72 38.10
C ASP A 172 37.71 -41.73 38.15
N GLU A 173 37.23 -42.62 39.01
CA GLU A 173 35.85 -42.90 39.39
C GLU A 173 35.20 -41.76 40.19
N LEU A 174 33.86 -41.79 40.28
CA LEU A 174 32.98 -41.55 41.45
C LEU A 174 31.54 -41.38 40.89
N ASP A 175 30.76 -42.44 40.71
CA ASP A 175 29.82 -43.05 41.69
C ASP A 175 28.73 -42.06 42.14
N ALA A 176 27.59 -42.00 41.45
CA ALA A 176 26.37 -42.83 41.54
C ALA A 176 25.48 -42.57 42.78
N GLY A 177 24.21 -42.31 42.49
CA GLY A 177 23.10 -42.26 43.43
C GLY A 177 21.83 -42.65 42.68
N ASP A 178 21.44 -43.91 42.84
CA ASP A 178 20.24 -44.57 42.32
C ASP A 178 18.92 -43.85 42.70
N ALA A 179 17.90 -44.01 41.84
CA ALA A 179 16.64 -44.68 42.23
C ALA A 179 15.62 -44.74 41.07
N ASP A 180 15.46 -45.95 40.54
CA ASP A 180 14.22 -46.71 40.32
C ASP A 180 13.05 -46.15 39.49
N LEU A 181 12.84 -46.87 38.38
CA LEU A 181 11.58 -47.13 37.69
C LEU A 181 10.74 -48.17 38.46
N GLU A 182 9.41 -48.02 38.54
CA GLU A 182 8.37 -49.07 38.34
C GLU A 182 6.98 -48.38 38.24
N THR A 183 6.30 -48.37 37.09
CA THR A 183 5.25 -49.27 36.53
C THR A 183 3.83 -49.26 37.15
N SER A 184 2.85 -49.47 36.25
CA SER A 184 1.43 -49.88 36.44
C SER A 184 0.41 -48.75 36.75
N ASP A 185 -0.86 -48.74 36.31
CA ASP A 185 -1.70 -49.70 35.59
C ASP A 185 -2.99 -49.02 35.07
N ALA A 186 -3.61 -49.65 34.05
CA ALA A 186 -5.04 -49.77 33.71
C ALA A 186 -6.07 -48.60 33.80
N ALA A 187 -6.79 -48.35 32.68
CA ALA A 187 -8.16 -48.88 32.41
C ALA A 187 -9.03 -47.94 31.53
N GLU A 188 -9.45 -48.42 30.36
CA GLU A 188 -10.78 -48.12 29.76
C GLU A 188 -11.77 -49.21 30.21
N PRO A 189 -13.12 -49.03 30.12
CA PRO A 189 -13.82 -49.26 28.84
C PRO A 189 -15.16 -48.49 28.58
N GLU A 190 -15.42 -48.26 27.28
CA GLU A 190 -16.63 -48.54 26.46
C GLU A 190 -18.08 -48.01 26.73
N ALA A 191 -18.62 -47.43 25.63
CA ALA A 191 -19.88 -47.73 24.90
C ALA A 191 -21.25 -47.03 25.18
N ASP A 192 -21.83 -46.61 24.03
CA ASP A 192 -23.14 -46.08 23.54
C ASP A 192 -24.37 -46.98 23.90
N PRO A 193 -25.69 -46.79 23.50
CA PRO A 193 -26.31 -45.82 22.56
C PRO A 193 -27.78 -45.31 22.82
N ALA A 194 -28.26 -44.46 21.88
CA ALA A 194 -29.64 -44.21 21.39
C ALA A 194 -30.66 -43.54 22.36
N ASP A 195 -31.61 -42.69 21.96
CA ASP A 195 -32.64 -42.87 20.92
C ASP A 195 -33.54 -41.61 20.74
N THR A 196 -34.12 -41.46 19.53
CA THR A 196 -35.43 -40.84 19.12
C THR A 196 -35.85 -39.42 19.58
N ASP A 197 -36.59 -38.58 18.84
CA ASP A 197 -37.40 -38.73 17.63
C ASP A 197 -37.78 -37.34 17.03
N GLN A 198 -38.02 -37.33 15.70
CA GLN A 198 -39.06 -36.62 14.91
C GLN A 198 -39.52 -35.17 15.28
N ASN A 199 -39.54 -34.24 14.31
CA ASN A 199 -40.73 -34.06 13.43
C ASN A 199 -40.60 -32.97 12.33
N GLU A 200 -41.09 -33.33 11.12
CA GLU A 200 -41.79 -32.60 10.02
C GLU A 200 -41.63 -31.07 9.86
N ALA A 201 -41.21 -30.54 8.69
CA ALA A 201 -41.93 -30.42 7.41
C ALA A 201 -43.22 -29.56 7.45
N ALA A 202 -43.18 -28.36 6.85
CA ALA A 202 -44.22 -27.81 5.95
C ALA A 202 -43.93 -26.35 5.53
N GLN A 203 -43.83 -26.12 4.22
CA GLN A 203 -44.27 -24.88 3.57
C GLN A 203 -45.82 -24.82 3.59
N PRO A 204 -46.42 -23.63 3.38
CA PRO A 204 -47.14 -23.50 2.10
C PRO A 204 -47.05 -22.14 1.41
N GLU A 205 -47.07 -22.26 0.09
CA GLU A 205 -47.72 -21.50 -1.00
C GLU A 205 -48.20 -20.04 -0.88
N ALA A 206 -48.17 -19.43 -2.08
CA ALA A 206 -48.51 -18.08 -2.49
C ALA A 206 -49.98 -17.67 -2.32
N GLU A 207 -50.24 -16.36 -2.37
CA GLU A 207 -51.26 -15.79 -3.28
C GLU A 207 -51.11 -14.26 -3.46
N ASP A 208 -51.54 -13.83 -4.64
CA ASP A 208 -51.63 -12.51 -5.27
C ASP A 208 -52.08 -11.32 -4.40
N SER A 209 -51.60 -10.12 -4.74
CA SER A 209 -52.51 -9.07 -5.24
C SER A 209 -51.78 -7.91 -5.91
N ASP A 210 -52.15 -7.72 -7.17
CA ASP A 210 -52.10 -6.53 -8.01
C ASP A 210 -52.69 -5.28 -7.31
N ASN A 211 -52.06 -4.13 -7.51
CA ASN A 211 -52.70 -2.82 -7.61
C ASN A 211 -51.68 -1.77 -8.04
N GLY A 212 -51.80 -1.30 -9.28
CA GLY A 212 -51.27 -0.01 -9.69
C GLY A 212 -52.16 1.13 -9.20
N ASP A 213 -51.59 2.32 -9.00
CA ASP A 213 -52.26 3.58 -9.35
C ASP A 213 -51.24 4.71 -9.53
N GLN A 214 -51.61 5.62 -10.40
CA GLN A 214 -50.92 6.79 -10.92
C GLN A 214 -51.10 8.01 -10.02
N GLY A 215 -50.29 9.04 -10.29
CA GLY A 215 -50.56 10.44 -9.93
C GLY A 215 -49.71 10.93 -8.76
N ALA A 216 -49.27 12.19 -8.69
CA ALA A 216 -49.37 13.31 -9.61
C ALA A 216 -48.27 14.31 -9.19
N ALA A 217 -47.86 15.16 -10.12
CA ALA A 217 -47.03 16.32 -9.88
C ALA A 217 -47.87 17.47 -9.28
N GLU A 218 -47.36 18.13 -8.24
CA GLU A 218 -47.65 19.52 -7.83
C GLU A 218 -46.34 20.01 -7.15
N GLU A 219 -45.57 20.92 -7.76
CA GLU A 219 -45.64 22.38 -7.58
C GLU A 219 -45.89 22.81 -6.13
N ASP A 220 -44.85 23.30 -5.45
CA ASP A 220 -44.97 24.59 -4.76
C ASP A 220 -43.63 25.34 -4.74
N ALA A 221 -43.75 26.63 -5.02
CA ALA A 221 -42.70 27.61 -5.10
C ALA A 221 -42.61 28.39 -3.77
N THR A 222 -41.75 29.41 -3.76
CA THR A 222 -41.65 30.51 -2.77
C THR A 222 -40.76 30.19 -1.55
N LEU A 223 -39.81 31.00 -1.08
CA LEU A 223 -39.43 32.40 -1.29
C LEU A 223 -37.95 32.58 -0.89
N GLU A 224 -37.19 33.36 -1.67
CA GLU A 224 -36.00 34.09 -1.20
C GLU A 224 -36.41 35.29 -0.32
N PRO A 225 -35.45 35.88 0.41
CA PRO A 225 -35.24 37.30 0.18
C PRO A 225 -33.79 37.69 -0.07
N GLU A 226 -33.67 38.64 -1.01
CA GLU A 226 -32.51 39.41 -1.37
C GLU A 226 -31.90 40.19 -0.19
N LEU A 227 -30.57 40.38 -0.24
CA LEU A 227 -29.91 41.55 0.30
C LEU A 227 -28.97 42.14 -0.76
N THR A 228 -29.30 43.38 -1.13
CA THR A 228 -28.66 44.21 -2.15
C THR A 228 -27.39 44.90 -1.65
N ALA A 229 -26.38 44.87 -2.52
CA ALA A 229 -25.50 45.97 -2.95
C ALA A 229 -24.68 46.80 -1.93
N SER A 230 -23.37 46.87 -2.19
CA SER A 230 -22.71 48.16 -2.41
C SER A 230 -21.52 48.03 -3.36
N VAL A 231 -21.61 48.82 -4.44
CA VAL A 231 -20.57 49.14 -5.42
C VAL A 231 -19.52 50.05 -4.79
N GLY A 232 -18.26 49.84 -5.16
CA GLY A 232 -17.16 50.78 -4.98
C GLY A 232 -16.13 50.56 -6.09
N GLU A 233 -16.17 51.43 -7.09
CA GLU A 233 -15.26 51.52 -8.23
C GLU A 233 -13.87 52.11 -7.86
N ASP A 234 -12.95 51.85 -8.79
CA ASP A 234 -11.74 52.59 -9.16
C ASP A 234 -10.41 52.40 -8.41
N GLY A 235 -9.39 51.99 -9.19
CA GLY A 235 -7.99 51.99 -8.76
C GLY A 235 -7.01 51.29 -9.70
N GLU A 236 -7.07 51.59 -11.00
CA GLU A 236 -6.08 51.18 -12.01
C GLU A 236 -4.69 51.75 -11.71
N THR A 237 -3.64 50.91 -11.67
CA THR A 237 -2.27 51.24 -12.12
C THR A 237 -1.44 49.96 -12.33
N ALA A 238 -0.89 49.81 -13.53
CA ALA A 238 0.26 48.95 -13.87
C ALA A 238 1.45 49.86 -14.27
N PRO A 239 2.57 49.33 -14.74
CA PRO A 239 3.61 48.58 -14.04
C PRO A 239 4.90 49.41 -13.92
N ALA A 240 5.86 49.01 -13.07
CA ALA A 240 7.19 49.62 -13.04
C ALA A 240 8.24 48.64 -13.58
N GLU A 241 8.68 48.90 -14.81
CA GLU A 241 9.96 48.48 -15.35
C GLU A 241 11.10 49.14 -14.57
N ALA A 242 12.20 48.41 -14.34
CA ALA A 242 13.48 49.00 -13.98
C ALA A 242 14.56 48.49 -14.96
N THR A 243 15.14 49.45 -15.67
CA THR A 243 16.16 49.32 -16.71
C THR A 243 17.57 49.17 -16.16
N VAL A 244 18.32 48.31 -16.85
CA VAL A 244 19.77 48.21 -17.13
C VAL A 244 20.70 49.39 -16.74
N ALA A 245 21.82 49.02 -16.12
CA ALA A 245 23.19 49.51 -16.36
C ALA A 245 24.16 48.43 -15.79
N GLY A 246 25.19 47.86 -16.42
CA GLY A 246 25.96 48.21 -17.60
C GLY A 246 27.32 48.79 -17.23
N VAL A 247 28.31 47.98 -16.81
CA VAL A 247 29.76 48.32 -16.84
C VAL A 247 30.65 47.06 -16.92
N ASP A 248 31.36 46.98 -18.04
CA ASP A 248 32.72 46.51 -18.36
C ASP A 248 33.27 45.10 -18.06
N ALA A 249 33.84 44.56 -19.14
CA ALA A 249 34.63 43.35 -19.30
C ALA A 249 36.09 43.51 -18.85
N HIS A 250 36.73 42.41 -18.40
CA HIS A 250 38.11 42.02 -18.73
C HIS A 250 38.47 40.61 -18.19
N GLY A 251 39.19 39.82 -19.01
CA GLY A 251 39.87 38.54 -18.69
C GLY A 251 38.96 37.32 -18.90
N SER A 252 39.02 36.54 -19.99
CA SER A 252 40.12 35.75 -20.56
C SER A 252 40.76 34.78 -19.57
N GLU A 253 40.24 33.57 -19.49
CA GLU A 253 41.01 32.33 -19.29
C GLU A 253 40.14 31.16 -19.76
N THR A 254 40.56 30.56 -20.87
CA THR A 254 40.02 29.31 -21.42
C THR A 254 40.61 28.15 -20.63
N ASP A 255 39.76 27.42 -19.90
CA ASP A 255 40.13 26.14 -19.29
C ASP A 255 39.91 25.04 -20.34
N GLU A 256 41.00 24.64 -20.99
CA GLU A 256 41.03 23.46 -21.86
C GLU A 256 41.12 22.20 -20.98
N SER A 257 39.98 21.57 -20.73
CA SER A 257 39.92 20.16 -20.31
C SER A 257 38.72 19.45 -20.93
N GLU A 258 38.56 19.56 -22.26
CA GLU A 258 37.81 18.56 -23.03
C GLU A 258 38.67 17.31 -23.21
N THR A 259 38.56 16.38 -22.27
CA THR A 259 38.98 15.00 -22.50
C THR A 259 38.07 14.43 -23.60
N ARG A 260 38.62 14.27 -24.81
CA ARG A 260 37.93 13.64 -25.94
C ARG A 260 37.47 12.25 -25.55
N LEU A 261 36.15 12.06 -25.48
CA LEU A 261 35.46 10.76 -25.41
C LEU A 261 35.65 9.88 -26.67
N ALA A 262 36.66 10.14 -27.51
CA ALA A 262 36.80 9.52 -28.82
C ALA A 262 37.89 8.43 -28.91
N ASP A 263 38.64 8.18 -27.84
CA ASP A 263 39.78 7.25 -27.84
C ASP A 263 39.62 6.03 -26.90
N LEU A 264 38.41 5.73 -26.42
CA LEU A 264 38.15 4.52 -25.65
C LEU A 264 37.96 3.32 -26.58
N ASP A 265 38.64 2.21 -26.25
CA ASP A 265 38.44 0.91 -26.89
C ASP A 265 36.96 0.51 -26.78
N PRO A 266 36.27 0.06 -27.84
CA PRO A 266 34.86 -0.32 -27.77
C PRO A 266 34.54 -1.41 -26.72
N GLU A 267 35.51 -2.20 -26.26
CA GLU A 267 35.34 -3.09 -25.10
C GLU A 267 35.46 -2.34 -23.74
N GLU A 268 36.28 -1.30 -23.60
CA GLU A 268 36.34 -0.46 -22.40
C GLU A 268 35.12 0.48 -22.27
N ALA A 269 34.56 0.95 -23.39
CA ALA A 269 33.33 1.73 -23.40
C ALA A 269 32.10 0.91 -22.95
N ALA A 270 32.14 -0.42 -23.10
CA ALA A 270 31.11 -1.35 -22.64
C ALA A 270 31.26 -1.73 -21.15
N SER A 271 32.40 -1.39 -20.51
CA SER A 271 32.67 -1.68 -19.10
C SER A 271 32.63 -0.44 -18.20
N ALA A 272 32.33 0.74 -18.73
CA ALA A 272 31.99 1.89 -17.89
C ALA A 272 30.66 1.56 -17.19
N HIS A 273 30.73 1.12 -15.93
CA HIS A 273 29.58 1.18 -15.04
C HIS A 273 29.10 2.63 -15.10
N ALA A 274 27.98 2.87 -15.76
CA ALA A 274 27.35 4.17 -15.72
C ALA A 274 27.16 4.45 -14.22
N ALA A 275 27.85 5.47 -13.71
CA ALA A 275 27.82 5.81 -12.30
C ALA A 275 26.37 5.80 -11.82
N ALA A 276 26.10 5.18 -10.67
CA ALA A 276 24.74 4.99 -10.21
C ALA A 276 23.99 6.33 -10.26
N PRO A 277 22.78 6.38 -10.83
CA PRO A 277 22.03 7.63 -10.95
C PRO A 277 21.91 8.29 -9.58
N ARG A 278 22.09 9.62 -9.57
CA ARG A 278 22.18 10.42 -8.33
C ARG A 278 20.96 10.28 -7.41
N THR A 279 19.80 9.91 -7.95
CA THR A 279 18.57 9.68 -7.19
C THR A 279 17.76 8.52 -7.79
N ALA A 280 16.91 7.88 -7.00
CA ALA A 280 16.00 6.83 -7.46
C ALA A 280 14.55 7.35 -7.67
N PRO A 281 13.88 7.05 -8.80
CA PRO A 281 12.49 7.41 -9.03
C PRO A 281 11.55 6.52 -8.21
N PHE A 282 10.74 7.11 -7.35
CA PHE A 282 9.95 6.39 -6.36
C PHE A 282 8.52 6.92 -6.25
N GLY A 283 7.61 6.00 -6.04
CA GLY A 283 6.24 6.24 -5.59
C GLY A 283 5.82 5.14 -4.63
N ALA A 284 4.91 5.45 -3.74
CA ALA A 284 4.36 4.50 -2.79
C ALA A 284 2.84 4.60 -2.67
N GLY A 285 2.22 3.51 -2.24
CA GLY A 285 0.82 3.51 -1.83
C GLY A 285 0.46 2.25 -1.04
N PHE A 286 -0.81 2.15 -0.66
CA PHE A 286 -1.34 1.02 0.09
C PHE A 286 -2.69 0.62 -0.51
N HIS A 287 -3.02 -0.67 -0.53
CA HIS A 287 -4.21 -1.17 -1.22
C HIS A 287 -5.25 -1.87 -0.31
N PRO A 288 -5.67 -1.30 0.83
CA PRO A 288 -6.70 -1.92 1.66
C PRO A 288 -8.08 -1.83 1.01
N TYR A 289 -8.84 -2.92 1.07
CA TYR A 289 -10.28 -2.92 0.76
C TYR A 289 -11.06 -2.74 2.04
N LEU A 290 -11.64 -1.57 2.29
CA LEU A 290 -12.46 -1.33 3.46
C LEU A 290 -13.78 -2.11 3.38
N THR A 291 -14.17 -2.71 4.50
CA THR A 291 -15.50 -3.31 4.71
C THR A 291 -16.02 -2.94 6.10
N ALA A 292 -17.32 -2.72 6.22
CA ALA A 292 -17.96 -2.32 7.47
C ALA A 292 -18.56 -3.54 8.16
N GLY A 293 -17.71 -4.41 8.71
CA GLY A 293 -18.12 -5.67 9.35
C GLY A 293 -18.73 -6.67 8.35
N GLY A 294 -18.23 -6.68 7.11
CA GLY A 294 -18.76 -7.55 6.04
C GLY A 294 -20.12 -7.10 5.46
N ALA A 295 -20.59 -5.90 5.81
CA ALA A 295 -21.86 -5.38 5.31
C ALA A 295 -21.89 -5.29 3.77
N PRO A 296 -23.04 -5.55 3.12
CA PRO A 296 -23.16 -5.42 1.68
C PRO A 296 -22.80 -4.01 1.20
N LEU A 297 -21.82 -3.88 0.29
CA LEU A 297 -21.32 -2.56 -0.13
C LEU A 297 -22.41 -1.63 -0.67
N LYS A 298 -23.47 -2.18 -1.27
CA LYS A 298 -24.64 -1.42 -1.76
C LYS A 298 -25.39 -0.67 -0.65
N GLU A 299 -25.30 -1.13 0.60
CA GLU A 299 -25.93 -0.50 1.78
C GLU A 299 -24.99 0.49 2.47
N CYS A 300 -23.73 0.55 2.03
CA CYS A 300 -22.72 1.45 2.56
C CYS A 300 -22.69 2.78 1.81
N ARG A 301 -22.26 3.81 2.54
CA ARG A 301 -21.92 5.14 2.02
C ARG A 301 -20.42 5.37 2.14
N LEU A 302 -19.82 6.01 1.15
CA LEU A 302 -18.40 6.39 1.21
C LEU A 302 -18.27 7.89 1.13
N ARG A 303 -17.72 8.52 2.17
CA ARG A 303 -17.33 9.93 2.17
C ARG A 303 -15.84 10.05 1.87
N LEU A 304 -15.47 10.90 0.90
CA LEU A 304 -14.09 11.25 0.58
C LEU A 304 -14.03 12.71 0.07
N PRO A 305 -13.17 13.59 0.61
CA PRO A 305 -13.18 15.02 0.30
C PRO A 305 -12.40 15.39 -0.98
N ALA A 306 -12.29 14.48 -1.96
CA ALA A 306 -11.55 14.76 -3.19
C ALA A 306 -12.39 15.53 -4.22
N ARG A 307 -11.78 16.48 -4.92
CA ARG A 307 -12.48 17.40 -5.85
C ARG A 307 -12.10 17.23 -7.31
N THR A 308 -10.98 16.57 -7.58
CA THR A 308 -10.50 16.29 -8.94
C THR A 308 -10.25 14.80 -9.12
N MET A 309 -10.50 14.30 -10.34
CA MET A 309 -10.23 12.93 -10.74
C MET A 309 -9.46 12.88 -12.06
N LEU A 310 -8.66 11.82 -12.24
CA LEU A 310 -8.01 11.54 -13.50
C LEU A 310 -9.01 11.04 -14.55
N LYS A 311 -8.76 11.44 -15.80
CA LYS A 311 -9.42 10.88 -16.98
C LYS A 311 -8.59 9.73 -17.50
N THR A 312 -9.08 8.51 -17.34
CA THR A 312 -8.44 7.32 -17.88
C THR A 312 -9.15 6.86 -19.16
N LYS A 313 -8.38 6.26 -20.08
CA LYS A 313 -8.93 5.44 -21.17
C LYS A 313 -9.12 4.01 -20.68
N ALA A 314 -9.82 3.20 -21.47
CA ALA A 314 -10.01 1.77 -21.18
C ALA A 314 -8.70 0.98 -21.07
N ASP A 315 -7.62 1.46 -21.71
CA ASP A 315 -6.26 0.90 -21.61
C ASP A 315 -5.49 1.38 -20.36
N GLY A 316 -6.15 2.09 -19.43
CA GLY A 316 -5.55 2.66 -18.24
C GLY A 316 -4.77 3.97 -18.46
N SER A 317 -4.64 4.45 -19.70
CA SER A 317 -3.88 5.67 -19.99
C SER A 317 -4.53 6.91 -19.37
N VAL A 318 -3.76 7.68 -18.58
CA VAL A 318 -4.16 9.00 -18.10
C VAL A 318 -4.15 10.00 -19.27
N THR A 319 -5.24 10.74 -19.43
CA THR A 319 -5.44 11.72 -20.53
C THR A 319 -5.63 13.15 -20.05
N GLY A 320 -5.56 13.35 -18.73
CA GLY A 320 -5.70 14.65 -18.08
C GLY A 320 -6.55 14.55 -16.82
N ARG A 321 -6.94 15.71 -16.27
CA ARG A 321 -7.74 15.84 -15.05
C ARG A 321 -9.13 16.41 -15.37
N LYS A 322 -10.10 16.18 -14.49
CA LYS A 322 -11.39 16.89 -14.45
C LYS A 322 -11.88 17.00 -13.01
N SER A 323 -12.69 18.03 -12.75
CA SER A 323 -13.52 18.05 -11.54
C SER A 323 -14.38 16.79 -11.45
N VAL A 324 -14.63 16.33 -10.23
CA VAL A 324 -15.52 15.18 -9.99
C VAL A 324 -16.93 15.48 -10.51
N SER A 325 -17.49 14.56 -11.29
CA SER A 325 -18.90 14.62 -11.72
C SER A 325 -19.79 13.89 -10.71
N ALA A 326 -21.10 14.11 -10.74
CA ALA A 326 -22.06 13.59 -9.74
C ALA A 326 -21.95 12.07 -9.48
N ASP A 327 -21.65 11.26 -10.49
CA ASP A 327 -21.49 9.80 -10.34
C ASP A 327 -20.23 9.40 -9.53
N PHE A 328 -19.23 10.28 -9.47
CA PHE A 328 -17.95 10.07 -8.78
C PHE A 328 -17.74 11.02 -7.58
N ASP A 329 -18.67 11.95 -7.34
CA ASP A 329 -18.59 12.85 -6.19
C ASP A 329 -18.96 12.09 -4.90
N LEU A 330 -17.94 11.86 -4.08
CA LEU A 330 -18.03 11.19 -2.79
C LEU A 330 -18.07 12.17 -1.61
N THR A 331 -18.07 13.48 -1.85
CA THR A 331 -17.83 14.48 -0.80
C THR A 331 -18.94 14.53 0.25
N ASN A 332 -20.17 14.16 -0.14
CA ASN A 332 -21.35 14.13 0.73
C ASN A 332 -21.75 12.72 1.19
N GLY A 333 -20.89 11.71 1.02
CA GLY A 333 -21.18 10.34 1.45
C GLY A 333 -22.38 9.69 0.73
N PRO A 334 -22.40 9.62 -0.60
CA PRO A 334 -23.47 8.95 -1.32
C PRO A 334 -23.49 7.44 -1.04
N LEU A 335 -24.65 6.81 -1.23
CA LEU A 335 -24.75 5.35 -1.28
C LEU A 335 -23.92 4.79 -2.43
N LEU A 336 -23.25 3.68 -2.19
CA LEU A 336 -22.47 2.96 -3.21
C LEU A 336 -23.33 2.03 -4.08
N ALA A 337 -24.62 1.89 -3.80
CA ALA A 337 -25.57 1.18 -4.67
C ALA A 337 -25.50 1.72 -6.11
N GLY A 338 -25.22 0.83 -7.07
CA GLY A 338 -25.17 1.16 -8.49
C GLY A 338 -23.95 1.99 -8.94
N ARG A 339 -23.09 2.45 -8.02
CA ARG A 339 -21.88 3.22 -8.37
C ARG A 339 -20.73 2.29 -8.68
N ARG A 340 -20.12 2.44 -9.86
CA ARG A 340 -18.89 1.75 -10.27
C ARG A 340 -17.77 2.77 -10.38
N ILE A 341 -16.74 2.64 -9.56
CA ILE A 341 -15.64 3.59 -9.50
C ILE A 341 -14.35 2.78 -9.60
N ASP A 342 -13.47 3.18 -10.51
CA ASP A 342 -12.08 2.72 -10.61
C ASP A 342 -11.24 3.91 -11.10
N HIS A 343 -11.03 4.88 -10.22
CA HIS A 343 -10.39 6.15 -10.59
C HIS A 343 -9.48 6.69 -9.49
N ALA A 344 -8.42 7.38 -9.94
CA ALA A 344 -7.55 8.16 -9.08
C ALA A 344 -8.12 9.57 -8.89
N PHE A 345 -8.11 10.02 -7.65
CA PHE A 345 -8.58 11.32 -7.20
C PHE A 345 -7.44 12.13 -6.56
N THR A 346 -7.57 13.45 -6.58
CA THR A 346 -6.66 14.43 -5.97
C THR A 346 -7.45 15.70 -5.58
N ASP A 347 -6.77 16.81 -5.33
CA ASP A 347 -7.28 18.02 -4.67
C ASP A 347 -7.88 17.68 -3.30
N LEU A 348 -7.08 16.98 -2.51
CA LEU A 348 -7.36 16.61 -1.12
C LEU A 348 -6.85 17.73 -0.18
N PRO A 349 -7.43 17.88 1.03
CA PRO A 349 -6.92 18.81 2.03
C PRO A 349 -5.43 18.60 2.37
N GLU A 350 -4.67 19.69 2.50
CA GLU A 350 -3.22 19.66 2.72
C GLU A 350 -2.85 19.15 4.12
N GLU A 351 -3.70 19.36 5.12
CA GLU A 351 -3.54 18.90 6.50
C GLU A 351 -3.74 17.38 6.67
N GLY A 352 -4.09 16.69 5.59
CA GLY A 352 -4.52 15.29 5.59
C GLY A 352 -6.03 15.15 5.42
N TRP A 353 -6.45 13.95 5.06
CA TRP A 353 -7.81 13.67 4.65
C TRP A 353 -8.32 12.38 5.28
N THR A 354 -9.64 12.22 5.21
CA THR A 354 -10.34 11.09 5.81
C THR A 354 -11.32 10.50 4.80
N ALA A 355 -11.28 9.18 4.65
CA ALA A 355 -12.33 8.42 3.99
C ALA A 355 -13.17 7.68 5.04
N GLU A 356 -14.49 7.74 4.92
CA GLU A 356 -15.40 7.05 5.86
C GLU A 356 -16.36 6.15 5.09
N LEU A 357 -16.25 4.84 5.35
CA LEU A 357 -17.22 3.85 4.91
C LEU A 357 -18.24 3.63 6.03
N VAL A 358 -19.47 4.03 5.80
CA VAL A 358 -20.56 3.98 6.78
C VAL A 358 -21.59 2.95 6.35
N HIS A 359 -21.83 1.94 7.17
CA HIS A 359 -22.99 1.06 7.01
C HIS A 359 -24.20 1.67 7.72
N GLY A 360 -25.12 2.25 6.95
CA GLY A 360 -26.26 3.00 7.49
C GLY A 360 -27.12 2.20 8.49
N PRO A 361 -27.54 0.97 8.17
CA PRO A 361 -28.37 0.15 9.07
C PRO A 361 -27.76 -0.16 10.44
N SER A 362 -26.44 -0.37 10.54
CA SER A 362 -25.80 -0.68 11.84
C SER A 362 -25.12 0.52 12.50
N GLY A 363 -24.96 1.65 11.81
CA GLY A 363 -24.19 2.79 12.30
C GLY A 363 -22.67 2.52 12.41
N PHE A 364 -22.19 1.39 11.89
CA PHE A 364 -20.78 1.03 11.91
C PHE A 364 -20.01 1.83 10.85
N VAL A 365 -18.90 2.42 11.28
CA VAL A 365 -18.04 3.26 10.43
C VAL A 365 -16.63 2.71 10.46
N VAL A 366 -16.06 2.51 9.28
CA VAL A 366 -14.64 2.29 9.10
C VAL A 366 -14.05 3.56 8.52
N ARG A 367 -13.13 4.17 9.24
CA ARG A 367 -12.49 5.41 8.85
C ARG A 367 -11.04 5.16 8.50
N MET A 368 -10.62 5.64 7.34
CA MET A 368 -9.21 5.74 6.95
C MET A 368 -8.73 7.18 7.03
N ILE A 369 -7.51 7.38 7.51
CA ILE A 369 -6.84 8.69 7.57
C ILE A 369 -5.49 8.58 6.86
N ALA A 370 -5.18 9.55 5.99
CA ALA A 370 -3.91 9.64 5.28
C ALA A 370 -3.62 11.10 4.88
N ASP A 371 -2.39 11.38 4.48
CA ASP A 371 -1.90 12.70 4.07
C ASP A 371 -1.30 12.70 2.65
N THR A 372 -1.57 11.65 1.88
CA THR A 372 -1.04 11.51 0.52
C THR A 372 -1.80 12.39 -0.48
N PRO A 373 -1.12 12.97 -1.49
CA PRO A 373 -1.74 13.87 -2.47
C PRO A 373 -2.70 13.17 -3.45
N TRP A 374 -2.65 11.84 -3.53
CA TRP A 374 -3.52 11.03 -4.38
C TRP A 374 -4.24 9.96 -3.57
N VAL A 375 -5.42 9.57 -4.09
CA VAL A 375 -6.15 8.39 -3.62
C VAL A 375 -6.81 7.67 -4.79
N GLN A 376 -6.59 6.36 -4.94
CA GLN A 376 -7.40 5.54 -5.85
C GLN A 376 -8.64 5.05 -5.10
N VAL A 377 -9.80 5.12 -5.75
CA VAL A 377 -11.01 4.46 -5.26
C VAL A 377 -11.43 3.40 -6.26
N TYR A 378 -11.57 2.17 -5.77
CA TYR A 378 -12.05 1.05 -6.57
C TYR A 378 -13.17 0.29 -5.85
N THR A 379 -14.34 0.17 -6.50
CA THR A 379 -15.55 -0.44 -5.90
C THR A 379 -15.55 -1.97 -5.88
N GLY A 380 -14.40 -2.61 -6.15
CA GLY A 380 -14.20 -4.03 -5.88
C GLY A 380 -14.90 -4.98 -6.85
N GLU A 381 -15.17 -4.57 -8.09
CA GLU A 381 -15.83 -5.41 -9.11
C GLU A 381 -15.23 -6.81 -9.29
N ARG A 382 -13.91 -6.98 -9.10
CA ARG A 382 -13.19 -8.27 -9.23
C ARG A 382 -13.33 -9.18 -8.01
N ILE A 383 -13.83 -8.64 -6.89
CA ILE A 383 -14.05 -9.35 -5.63
C ILE A 383 -15.54 -9.32 -5.25
N ASP A 384 -16.41 -9.31 -6.27
CA ASP A 384 -17.86 -9.24 -6.13
C ASP A 384 -18.35 -8.09 -5.25
N ARG A 385 -17.57 -7.00 -5.21
CA ARG A 385 -17.82 -5.81 -4.40
C ARG A 385 -17.95 -6.13 -2.90
N ALA A 386 -17.17 -7.08 -2.40
CA ALA A 386 -17.07 -7.43 -0.97
C ALA A 386 -16.59 -6.26 -0.09
N GLY A 387 -15.93 -5.27 -0.69
CA GLY A 387 -15.52 -4.02 -0.07
C GLY A 387 -15.16 -2.97 -1.10
N VAL A 388 -14.66 -1.83 -0.64
CA VAL A 388 -14.16 -0.74 -1.50
C VAL A 388 -12.69 -0.48 -1.20
N ALA A 389 -11.83 -0.53 -2.21
CA ALA A 389 -10.46 -0.09 -2.07
C ALA A 389 -10.40 1.43 -1.99
N VAL A 390 -9.70 1.91 -0.96
CA VAL A 390 -9.32 3.31 -0.79
C VAL A 390 -7.81 3.31 -0.63
N GLU A 391 -7.11 3.71 -1.68
CA GLU A 391 -5.67 3.51 -1.79
C GLU A 391 -4.96 4.86 -1.67
N PRO A 392 -4.41 5.25 -0.50
CA PRO A 392 -3.57 6.43 -0.41
C PRO A 392 -2.30 6.22 -1.24
N MET A 393 -1.96 7.17 -2.12
CA MET A 393 -0.82 7.09 -3.04
C MET A 393 -0.03 8.40 -3.05
N THR A 394 1.31 8.31 -3.06
CA THR A 394 2.19 9.48 -3.11
C THR A 394 2.22 10.14 -4.48
N CYS A 395 1.84 9.42 -5.52
CA CYS A 395 1.86 9.88 -6.91
C CYS A 395 0.71 9.25 -7.71
N PRO A 396 0.34 9.82 -8.86
CA PRO A 396 -0.73 9.29 -9.69
C PRO A 396 -0.30 8.02 -10.45
N PRO A 397 -1.26 7.31 -11.07
CA PRO A 397 -0.96 6.32 -12.10
C PRO A 397 0.01 6.86 -13.15
N ASN A 398 0.96 6.01 -13.54
CA ASN A 398 1.97 6.25 -14.57
C ASN A 398 3.00 7.34 -14.22
N ALA A 399 3.22 7.62 -12.93
CA ALA A 399 4.17 8.63 -12.45
C ALA A 399 5.62 8.42 -12.93
N LEU A 400 6.08 7.17 -13.10
CA LEU A 400 7.41 6.89 -13.67
C LEU A 400 7.61 7.49 -15.06
N ASN A 401 6.53 7.62 -15.84
CA ASN A 401 6.55 8.20 -17.18
C ASN A 401 6.13 9.68 -17.21
N SER A 402 5.17 10.09 -16.37
CA SER A 402 4.71 11.48 -16.35
C SER A 402 5.61 12.41 -15.54
N GLY A 403 6.37 11.87 -14.57
CA GLY A 403 7.12 12.63 -13.57
C GLY A 403 6.24 13.38 -12.56
N GLU A 404 4.91 13.24 -12.65
CA GLU A 404 3.96 13.94 -11.79
C GLU A 404 4.01 13.37 -10.38
N ASP A 405 4.32 14.22 -9.40
CA ASP A 405 4.51 13.88 -7.98
C ASP A 405 5.43 12.67 -7.73
N LEU A 406 6.28 12.34 -8.71
CA LEU A 406 7.26 11.29 -8.57
C LEU A 406 8.34 11.74 -7.58
N ILE A 407 8.60 10.92 -6.57
CA ILE A 407 9.63 11.21 -5.57
C ILE A 407 10.99 10.81 -6.18
N HIS A 408 12.00 11.65 -5.96
CA HIS A 408 13.38 11.33 -6.31
C HIS A 408 14.16 11.12 -5.01
N LEU A 409 14.38 9.86 -4.63
CA LEU A 409 15.07 9.52 -3.39
C LEU A 409 16.55 9.87 -3.50
N GLU A 410 17.02 10.75 -2.63
CA GLU A 410 18.44 10.99 -2.43
C GLU A 410 19.09 9.79 -1.72
N PRO A 411 20.33 9.39 -2.09
CA PRO A 411 21.04 8.30 -1.45
C PRO A 411 21.14 8.49 0.06
N GLY A 412 20.91 7.42 0.80
CA GLY A 412 21.05 7.41 2.27
C GLY A 412 19.92 8.11 3.03
N THR A 413 18.97 8.76 2.35
CA THR A 413 17.86 9.48 2.98
C THR A 413 16.60 8.63 3.05
N TRP A 414 15.96 8.58 4.22
CA TRP A 414 14.69 7.90 4.41
C TRP A 414 13.51 8.76 3.95
N PHE A 415 12.70 8.20 3.05
CA PHE A 415 11.34 8.68 2.79
C PHE A 415 10.35 7.91 3.66
N ARG A 416 9.23 8.55 4.04
CA ARG A 416 8.18 7.96 4.87
C ARG A 416 6.79 8.27 4.31
N VAL A 417 5.91 7.27 4.29
CA VAL A 417 4.47 7.43 4.01
C VAL A 417 3.67 6.46 4.89
N GLY A 418 2.42 6.78 5.21
CA GLY A 418 1.58 5.89 5.99
C GLY A 418 0.10 6.26 5.94
N TYR A 419 -0.71 5.44 6.61
CA TYR A 419 -2.14 5.66 6.79
C TYR A 419 -2.59 5.00 8.10
N SER A 420 -3.79 5.35 8.57
CA SER A 420 -4.47 4.63 9.65
C SER A 420 -5.87 4.17 9.24
N ILE A 421 -6.36 3.14 9.93
CA ILE A 421 -7.75 2.66 9.85
C ILE A 421 -8.28 2.48 11.27
N GLU A 422 -9.42 3.09 11.58
CA GLU A 422 -10.11 2.96 12.86
C GLU A 422 -11.59 2.56 12.69
N ALA A 423 -12.11 1.86 13.69
CA ALA A 423 -13.52 1.50 13.79
C ALA A 423 -14.25 2.48 14.71
N ILE A 424 -15.43 2.93 14.28
CA ILE A 424 -16.27 3.84 15.07
C ILE A 424 -17.70 3.29 15.05
N ARG A 425 -18.31 3.22 16.23
CA ARG A 425 -19.75 2.97 16.37
C ARG A 425 -20.42 4.30 16.67
N VAL A 426 -21.36 4.68 15.82
CA VAL A 426 -22.23 5.83 16.09
C VAL A 426 -23.43 5.29 16.85
N ASP A 427 -23.54 5.65 18.13
CA ASP A 427 -24.66 5.29 19.00
C ASP A 427 -25.99 5.93 18.57
#